data_AF-A0A6J1P5R6-F1
#
_entry.id   AF-A0A6J1P5R6-F1
#
_cell.length_a   1.000
_cell.length_b   1.000
_cell.length_c   1.000
_cell.angle_alpha   90.00
_cell.angle_beta   90.00
_cell.angle_gamma   90.00
#
_symmetry.space_group_name_H-M   'P 1'
#
loop_
_entity.id
_entity.type
_entity.pdbx_description
1 polymer ?
#
loop_
_entity_poly.entity_id
_entity_poly.type
_entity_poly.pdbx_seq_one_letter_code
_entity_poly.pdbx_strand_id
1 'polypeptide(L)'
;MVKVSRLVILHEEAEDGNAMPDLARPVQAVSLAVNNLVKVGHETIESSDDVVLRTDMPGALRRVEGAATLLQQASDMLRADPYSGPARKKLIEGSRGILQGTSALLLCFDESEVRKIVKECKKVLDYLGVAEVIDTMEDLVQFLRDISPALSKAAREVAARASELTHPPHAETLARCLESVKRLAPVLICAMKIYIHILAEANGGKGIEDAAENRNYLAQRMADEIHEIIR
;
A
#
# COMPACT_ATOMS: atom_id res chain seq x y z
N MET A 1 -18.39 -3.24 -9.77
CA MET A 1 -19.28 -2.10 -9.42
C MET A 1 -20.62 -2.14 -10.16
N VAL A 2 -20.67 -2.34 -11.48
CA VAL A 2 -21.91 -2.28 -12.30
C VAL A 2 -23.08 -3.12 -11.77
N LYS A 3 -22.83 -4.31 -11.20
CA LYS A 3 -23.90 -5.21 -10.70
C LYS A 3 -24.58 -4.70 -9.41
N VAL A 4 -23.84 -4.04 -8.51
CA VAL A 4 -24.40 -3.52 -7.26
C VAL A 4 -25.09 -2.17 -7.48
N SER A 5 -24.54 -1.33 -8.36
CA SER A 5 -25.20 -0.09 -8.80
C SER A 5 -26.58 -0.37 -9.40
N ARG A 6 -26.72 -1.47 -10.16
CA ARG A 6 -28.01 -1.89 -10.72
C ARG A 6 -29.03 -2.32 -9.65
N LEU A 7 -28.59 -2.86 -8.52
CA LEU A 7 -29.47 -3.21 -7.39
C LEU A 7 -29.99 -1.98 -6.64
N VAL A 8 -29.20 -0.90 -6.60
CA VAL A 8 -29.62 0.38 -6.02
C VAL A 8 -30.62 1.09 -6.94
N ILE A 9 -30.40 1.07 -8.26
CA ILE A 9 -31.33 1.65 -9.24
C ILE A 9 -32.67 0.89 -9.25
N LEU A 10 -32.65 -0.44 -9.16
CA LEU A 10 -33.86 -1.26 -9.04
C LEU A 10 -34.67 -0.96 -7.77
N HIS A 11 -34.04 -0.39 -6.74
CA HIS A 11 -34.76 0.08 -5.56
C HIS A 11 -35.49 1.40 -5.81
N GLU A 12 -34.84 2.36 -6.48
CA GLU A 12 -35.44 3.65 -6.87
C GLU A 12 -36.65 3.45 -7.78
N GLU A 13 -36.54 2.60 -8.81
CA GLU A 13 -37.65 2.27 -9.74
C GLU A 13 -38.83 1.55 -9.05
N ALA A 14 -38.60 1.02 -7.86
CA ALA A 14 -39.58 0.26 -7.11
C ALA A 14 -40.20 1.07 -5.96
N GLU A 15 -39.63 2.21 -5.55
CA GLU A 15 -40.30 3.22 -4.71
C GLU A 15 -41.54 3.81 -5.41
N ASP A 16 -41.60 3.75 -6.74
CA ASP A 16 -42.76 4.06 -7.58
C ASP A 16 -43.91 3.02 -7.45
N GLY A 17 -43.81 2.05 -6.54
CA GLY A 17 -44.83 1.04 -6.30
C GLY A 17 -44.76 -0.15 -7.27
N ASN A 18 -43.66 -0.33 -7.98
CA ASN A 18 -43.46 -1.45 -8.91
C ASN A 18 -43.03 -2.74 -8.20
N ALA A 19 -43.46 -3.88 -8.74
CA ALA A 19 -43.02 -5.19 -8.28
C ALA A 19 -41.52 -5.38 -8.54
N MET A 20 -40.78 -5.89 -7.55
CA MET A 20 -39.37 -6.20 -7.74
C MET A 20 -39.21 -7.45 -8.64
N PRO A 21 -38.28 -7.46 -9.61
CA PRO A 21 -38.01 -8.65 -10.42
C PRO A 21 -37.35 -9.77 -9.59
N ASP A 22 -37.33 -11.00 -10.14
CA ASP A 22 -36.61 -12.11 -9.52
C ASP A 22 -35.10 -11.84 -9.44
N LEU A 23 -34.59 -11.81 -8.22
CA LEU A 23 -33.19 -11.54 -7.91
C LEU A 23 -32.36 -12.81 -7.63
N ALA A 24 -32.94 -14.01 -7.72
CA ALA A 24 -32.25 -15.24 -7.33
C ALA A 24 -30.94 -15.45 -8.09
N ARG A 25 -30.96 -15.30 -9.42
CA ARG A 25 -29.76 -15.40 -10.27
C ARG A 25 -28.71 -14.33 -9.98
N PRO A 26 -29.03 -13.01 -9.98
CA PRO A 26 -28.02 -11.99 -9.70
C PRO A 26 -27.45 -12.08 -8.27
N VAL A 27 -28.26 -12.42 -7.27
CA VAL A 27 -27.80 -12.57 -5.88
C VAL A 27 -26.94 -13.81 -5.71
N GLN A 28 -27.26 -14.93 -6.38
CA GLN A 28 -26.39 -16.11 -6.38
C GLN A 28 -25.02 -15.79 -6.98
N ALA A 29 -24.98 -15.04 -8.08
CA ALA A 29 -23.70 -14.62 -8.69
C ALA A 29 -22.87 -13.73 -7.75
N VAL A 30 -23.50 -12.83 -6.99
CA VAL A 30 -22.82 -12.02 -5.98
C VAL A 30 -22.29 -12.92 -4.85
N SER A 31 -23.10 -13.86 -4.35
CA SER A 31 -22.71 -14.77 -3.27
C SER A 31 -21.51 -15.64 -3.65
N LEU A 32 -21.46 -16.15 -4.87
CA LEU A 32 -20.30 -16.90 -5.38
C LEU A 32 -19.03 -16.03 -5.44
N ALA A 33 -19.15 -14.78 -5.89
CA ALA A 33 -18.02 -13.86 -5.93
C ALA A 33 -17.51 -13.52 -4.52
N VAL A 34 -18.43 -13.34 -3.56
CA VAL A 34 -18.10 -13.12 -2.15
C VAL A 34 -17.39 -14.31 -1.54
N ASN A 35 -17.88 -15.53 -1.76
CA ASN A 35 -17.24 -16.74 -1.22
C ASN A 35 -15.80 -16.89 -1.73
N ASN A 36 -15.56 -16.60 -3.02
CA ASN A 36 -14.21 -16.61 -3.58
C ASN A 36 -13.32 -15.52 -2.96
N LEU A 37 -13.85 -14.30 -2.82
CA LEU A 37 -13.13 -13.19 -2.18
C LEU A 37 -12.75 -13.53 -0.73
N VAL A 38 -13.68 -14.12 0.02
CA VAL A 38 -13.47 -14.51 1.42
C VAL A 38 -12.41 -15.58 1.54
N LYS A 39 -12.49 -16.61 0.69
CA LYS A 39 -11.48 -17.66 0.61
C LYS A 39 -10.08 -17.09 0.36
N VAL A 40 -9.94 -16.25 -0.68
CA VAL A 40 -8.64 -15.61 -1.01
C VAL A 40 -8.16 -14.71 0.13
N GLY A 41 -9.07 -13.99 0.80
CA GLY A 41 -8.75 -13.17 1.96
C GLY A 41 -8.18 -14.00 3.12
N HIS A 42 -8.77 -15.14 3.43
CA HIS A 42 -8.24 -16.06 4.45
C HIS A 42 -6.86 -16.61 4.07
N GLU A 43 -6.68 -17.08 2.83
CA GLU A 43 -5.38 -17.56 2.33
C GLU A 43 -4.29 -16.45 2.39
N THR A 44 -4.69 -15.20 2.11
CA THR A 44 -3.80 -14.03 2.21
C THR A 44 -3.38 -13.75 3.66
N ILE A 45 -4.31 -13.84 4.61
CA ILE A 45 -4.03 -13.64 6.04
C ILE A 45 -3.13 -14.75 6.59
N GLU A 46 -3.40 -16.01 6.22
CA GLU A 46 -2.65 -17.17 6.68
C GLU A 46 -1.20 -17.18 6.20
N SER A 47 -0.96 -16.68 4.99
CA SER A 47 0.37 -16.61 4.37
C SER A 47 1.16 -15.34 4.71
N SER A 48 0.54 -14.37 5.41
CA SER A 48 1.15 -13.07 5.71
C SER A 48 1.82 -13.01 7.09
N ASP A 49 2.98 -12.36 7.15
CA ASP A 49 3.67 -12.00 8.40
C ASP A 49 3.22 -10.61 8.94
N ASP A 50 2.34 -9.91 8.24
CA ASP A 50 1.83 -8.59 8.68
C ASP A 50 0.73 -8.75 9.74
N VAL A 51 1.09 -8.49 11.01
CA VAL A 51 0.18 -8.57 12.16
C VAL A 51 -1.01 -7.61 12.04
N VAL A 52 -0.82 -6.43 11.44
CA VAL A 52 -1.90 -5.45 11.24
C VAL A 52 -2.90 -6.00 10.23
N LEU A 53 -2.41 -6.52 9.11
CA LEU A 53 -3.27 -7.18 8.11
C LEU A 53 -4.07 -8.33 8.71
N ARG A 54 -3.41 -9.19 9.52
CA ARG A 54 -4.05 -10.34 10.17
C ARG A 54 -5.09 -9.94 11.21
N THR A 55 -4.99 -8.73 11.77
CA THR A 55 -5.94 -8.19 12.75
C THR A 55 -7.12 -7.53 12.07
N ASP A 56 -6.90 -6.74 11.03
CA ASP A 56 -7.91 -5.85 10.45
C ASP A 56 -8.76 -6.53 9.38
N MET A 57 -8.13 -7.33 8.50
CA MET A 57 -8.83 -7.97 7.37
C MET A 57 -9.99 -8.90 7.79
N PRO A 58 -9.92 -9.70 8.89
CA PRO A 58 -11.04 -10.53 9.34
C PRO A 58 -12.34 -9.77 9.62
N GLY A 59 -12.27 -8.50 10.04
CA GLY A 59 -13.46 -7.67 10.23
C GLY A 59 -14.15 -7.35 8.91
N ALA A 60 -13.36 -7.04 7.89
CA ALA A 60 -13.86 -6.74 6.55
C ALA A 60 -14.42 -7.99 5.84
N LEU A 61 -13.78 -9.15 5.99
CA LEU A 61 -14.28 -10.43 5.44
C LEU A 61 -15.68 -10.77 5.97
N ARG A 62 -15.84 -10.77 7.30
CA ARG A 62 -17.12 -11.03 7.97
C ARG A 62 -18.23 -10.07 7.52
N ARG A 63 -17.88 -8.81 7.25
CA ARG A 63 -18.85 -7.81 6.76
C ARG A 63 -19.37 -8.17 5.37
N VAL A 64 -18.49 -8.61 4.46
CA VAL A 64 -18.89 -9.01 3.10
C VAL A 64 -19.75 -10.28 3.14
N GLU A 65 -19.39 -11.27 3.97
CA GLU A 65 -20.19 -12.50 4.16
C GLU A 65 -21.59 -12.21 4.72
N GLY A 66 -21.67 -11.40 5.77
CA GLY A 66 -22.94 -10.98 6.36
C GLY A 66 -23.82 -10.22 5.36
N ALA A 67 -23.21 -9.37 4.54
CA ALA A 67 -23.90 -8.64 3.50
C ALA A 67 -24.43 -9.55 2.37
N ALA A 68 -23.68 -10.59 1.97
CA ALA A 68 -24.16 -11.60 1.03
C ALA A 68 -25.35 -12.39 1.58
N THR A 69 -25.32 -12.72 2.87
CA THR A 69 -26.44 -13.37 3.58
C THR A 69 -27.69 -12.49 3.55
N LEU A 70 -27.56 -11.18 3.78
CA LEU A 70 -28.67 -10.23 3.68
C LEU A 70 -29.26 -10.17 2.27
N LEU A 71 -28.42 -10.19 1.23
CA LEU A 71 -28.89 -10.23 -0.16
C LEU A 71 -29.67 -11.51 -0.46
N GLN A 72 -29.21 -12.66 0.04
CA GLN A 72 -29.92 -13.94 -0.14
C GLN A 72 -31.28 -13.92 0.54
N GLN A 73 -31.35 -13.46 1.80
CA GLN A 73 -32.60 -13.29 2.53
C GLN A 73 -33.56 -12.34 1.80
N ALA A 74 -33.04 -11.20 1.32
CA ALA A 74 -33.83 -10.24 0.54
C ALA A 74 -34.40 -10.89 -0.73
N SER A 75 -33.59 -11.65 -1.46
CA SER A 75 -34.02 -12.37 -2.67
C SER A 75 -35.13 -13.37 -2.38
N ASP A 76 -35.00 -14.16 -1.31
CA ASP A 76 -36.01 -15.16 -0.94
C ASP A 76 -37.33 -14.50 -0.51
N MET A 77 -37.26 -13.39 0.22
CA MET A 77 -38.43 -12.60 0.62
C MET A 77 -39.12 -11.95 -0.59
N LEU A 78 -38.36 -11.37 -1.53
CA LEU A 78 -38.90 -10.73 -2.74
C LEU A 78 -39.51 -11.74 -3.72
N ARG A 79 -39.01 -12.98 -3.73
CA ARG A 79 -39.63 -14.07 -4.49
C ARG A 79 -41.00 -14.46 -3.92
N ALA A 80 -41.19 -14.37 -2.60
CA ALA A 80 -42.47 -14.64 -1.95
C ALA A 80 -43.44 -13.44 -2.04
N ASP A 81 -42.92 -12.22 -1.87
CA ASP A 81 -43.67 -10.97 -1.96
C ASP A 81 -42.83 -9.88 -2.66
N PRO A 82 -43.08 -9.63 -3.97
CA PRO A 82 -42.36 -8.61 -4.75
C PRO A 82 -42.50 -7.16 -4.24
N TYR A 83 -43.46 -6.90 -3.35
CA TYR A 83 -43.72 -5.57 -2.78
C TYR A 83 -43.20 -5.42 -1.34
N SER A 84 -42.51 -6.44 -0.82
CA SER A 84 -42.05 -6.46 0.58
C SER A 84 -41.06 -5.32 0.90
N GLY A 85 -41.52 -4.33 1.67
CA GLY A 85 -40.68 -3.25 2.21
C GLY A 85 -39.49 -3.74 3.04
N PRO A 86 -39.66 -4.69 4.00
CA PRO A 86 -38.55 -5.25 4.75
C PRO A 86 -37.48 -5.94 3.88
N ALA A 87 -37.89 -6.63 2.80
CA ALA A 87 -36.96 -7.27 1.89
C ALA A 87 -36.12 -6.25 1.10
N ARG A 88 -36.73 -5.15 0.67
CA ARG A 88 -36.04 -4.03 0.01
C ARG A 88 -35.00 -3.39 0.91
N LYS A 89 -35.35 -3.17 2.18
CA LYS A 89 -34.38 -2.67 3.17
C LYS A 89 -33.16 -3.60 3.31
N LYS A 90 -33.38 -4.92 3.41
CA LYS A 90 -32.30 -5.91 3.43
C LYS A 90 -31.47 -5.90 2.15
N LEU A 91 -32.09 -5.70 0.99
CA LEU A 91 -31.39 -5.61 -0.30
C LEU A 91 -30.41 -4.43 -0.33
N ILE A 92 -30.84 -3.26 0.17
CA ILE A 92 -30.00 -2.06 0.27
C ILE A 92 -28.87 -2.25 1.28
N GLU A 93 -29.21 -2.73 2.48
CA GLU A 93 -28.23 -2.99 3.54
C GLU A 93 -27.17 -4.00 3.09
N GLY A 94 -27.58 -5.08 2.44
CA GLY A 94 -26.70 -6.06 1.82
C GLY A 94 -25.84 -5.45 0.71
N SER A 95 -26.44 -4.71 -0.22
CA SER A 95 -25.72 -4.07 -1.33
C SER A 95 -24.65 -3.10 -0.84
N ARG A 96 -25.01 -2.23 0.11
CA ARG A 96 -24.10 -1.29 0.76
C ARG A 96 -23.02 -2.03 1.56
N GLY A 97 -23.40 -3.08 2.28
CA GLY A 97 -22.49 -3.91 3.04
C GLY A 97 -21.40 -4.54 2.17
N ILE A 98 -21.75 -5.05 0.98
CA ILE A 98 -20.80 -5.59 0.00
C ILE A 98 -19.83 -4.51 -0.49
N LEU A 99 -20.32 -3.34 -0.88
CA LEU A 99 -19.44 -2.25 -1.37
C LEU A 99 -18.47 -1.78 -0.29
N GLN A 100 -18.99 -1.54 0.92
CA GLN A 100 -18.18 -1.07 2.05
C GLN A 100 -17.17 -2.14 2.50
N GLY A 101 -17.60 -3.40 2.60
CA GLY A 101 -16.71 -4.50 2.98
C GLY A 101 -15.62 -4.76 1.94
N THR A 102 -15.96 -4.75 0.64
CA THR A 102 -14.96 -4.88 -0.44
C THR A 102 -13.97 -3.72 -0.41
N SER A 103 -14.44 -2.49 -0.22
CA SER A 103 -13.56 -1.32 -0.10
C SER A 103 -12.61 -1.46 1.09
N ALA A 104 -13.12 -1.89 2.24
CA ALA A 104 -12.29 -2.11 3.43
C ALA A 104 -11.24 -3.21 3.19
N LEU A 105 -11.60 -4.31 2.52
CA LEU A 105 -10.65 -5.38 2.16
C LEU A 105 -9.51 -4.88 1.27
N LEU A 106 -9.85 -4.11 0.23
CA LEU A 106 -8.86 -3.54 -0.68
C LEU A 106 -7.94 -2.56 0.05
N LEU A 107 -8.48 -1.75 0.97
CA LEU A 107 -7.69 -0.84 1.79
C LEU A 107 -6.75 -1.58 2.74
N CYS A 108 -7.23 -2.60 3.47
CA CYS A 108 -6.36 -3.39 4.35
C CYS A 108 -5.18 -4.01 3.59
N PHE A 109 -5.44 -4.53 2.38
CA PHE A 109 -4.41 -5.09 1.52
C PHE A 109 -3.43 -4.01 1.04
N ASP A 110 -3.94 -2.90 0.52
CA ASP A 110 -3.12 -1.78 0.03
C ASP A 110 -2.21 -1.22 1.13
N GLU A 111 -2.75 -1.01 2.34
CA GLU A 111 -1.98 -0.55 3.50
C GLU A 111 -0.87 -1.55 3.88
N SER A 112 -1.11 -2.86 3.76
CA SER A 112 -0.08 -3.89 3.95
C SER A 112 1.06 -3.77 2.93
N GLU A 113 0.73 -3.58 1.65
CA GLU A 113 1.74 -3.37 0.61
C GLU A 113 2.54 -2.08 0.88
N VAL A 114 1.86 -0.98 1.22
CA VAL A 114 2.53 0.28 1.60
C VAL A 114 3.46 0.10 2.81
N ARG A 115 3.05 -0.64 3.84
CA ARG A 115 3.93 -0.95 5.00
C ARG A 115 5.19 -1.69 4.59
N LYS A 116 5.13 -2.60 3.61
CA LYS A 116 6.32 -3.29 3.08
C LYS A 116 7.27 -2.30 2.39
N ILE A 117 6.74 -1.38 1.58
CA ILE A 117 7.53 -0.34 0.90
C ILE A 117 8.21 0.56 1.94
N VAL A 118 7.45 1.05 2.92
CA VAL A 118 7.96 1.91 4.00
C VAL A 118 9.04 1.20 4.81
N LYS A 119 8.88 -0.11 5.08
CA LYS A 119 9.91 -0.91 5.75
C LYS A 119 11.22 -0.94 4.98
N GLU A 120 11.20 -1.10 3.66
CA GLU A 120 12.42 -1.06 2.85
C GLU A 120 13.04 0.35 2.80
N CYS A 121 12.22 1.41 2.74
CA CYS A 121 12.70 2.78 2.82
C CYS A 121 13.38 3.08 4.16
N LYS A 122 12.81 2.61 5.28
CA LYS A 122 13.40 2.74 6.62
C LYS A 122 14.76 2.05 6.73
N LYS A 123 14.95 0.87 6.12
CA LYS A 123 16.28 0.24 6.07
C LYS A 123 17.31 1.13 5.36
N VAL A 124 16.93 1.82 4.29
CA VAL A 124 17.83 2.77 3.61
C VAL A 124 18.20 3.92 4.56
N LEU A 125 17.22 4.46 5.30
CA LEU A 125 17.47 5.49 6.32
C LEU A 125 18.42 4.99 7.43
N ASP A 126 18.22 3.77 7.91
CA ASP A 126 19.08 3.15 8.94
C ASP A 126 20.54 3.07 8.46
N TYR A 127 20.78 2.70 7.19
CA TYR A 127 22.12 2.72 6.60
C TYR A 127 22.66 4.14 6.45
N LEU A 128 21.86 5.09 5.94
CA LEU A 128 22.30 6.48 5.82
C LEU A 128 22.70 7.09 7.17
N GLY A 129 22.04 6.67 8.27
CA GLY A 129 22.37 7.09 9.63
C GLY A 129 23.77 6.70 10.11
N VAL A 130 24.40 5.68 9.53
CA VAL A 130 25.78 5.29 9.86
C VAL A 130 26.82 5.86 8.90
N ALA A 131 26.39 6.65 7.89
CA ALA A 131 27.33 7.21 6.90
C ALA A 131 28.40 8.11 7.54
N GLU A 132 28.09 8.73 8.68
CA GLU A 132 28.98 9.70 9.32
C GLU A 132 30.18 9.08 10.06
N VAL A 133 30.09 7.79 10.40
CA VAL A 133 31.12 7.06 11.16
C VAL A 133 31.99 6.16 10.27
N ILE A 134 31.83 6.26 8.94
CA ILE A 134 32.60 5.47 7.98
C ILE A 134 33.90 6.21 7.64
N ASP A 135 35.00 5.67 8.17
CA ASP A 135 36.31 6.31 8.17
C ASP A 135 37.38 5.50 7.40
N THR A 136 37.05 4.27 6.95
CA THR A 136 37.96 3.42 6.19
C THR A 136 37.37 2.95 4.87
N MET A 137 38.24 2.62 3.91
CA MET A 137 37.81 2.08 2.61
C MET A 137 37.18 0.69 2.75
N GLU A 138 37.59 -0.10 3.75
CA GLU A 138 37.01 -1.40 4.05
C GLU A 138 35.55 -1.25 4.53
N ASP A 139 35.32 -0.33 5.48
CA ASP A 139 33.98 -0.02 5.98
C ASP A 139 33.08 0.55 4.87
N LEU A 140 33.64 1.38 3.97
CA LEU A 140 32.89 1.89 2.82
C LEU A 140 32.48 0.76 1.86
N VAL A 141 33.36 -0.21 1.61
CA VAL A 141 33.04 -1.38 0.78
C VAL A 141 31.93 -2.20 1.44
N GLN A 142 31.98 -2.37 2.76
CA GLN A 142 30.93 -3.09 3.49
C GLN A 142 29.60 -2.32 3.46
N PHE A 143 29.61 -1.02 3.72
CA PHE A 143 28.45 -0.14 3.58
C PHE A 143 27.80 -0.26 2.20
N LEU A 144 28.62 -0.22 1.13
CA LEU A 144 28.14 -0.40 -0.24
C LEU A 144 27.45 -1.75 -0.47
N ARG A 145 28.00 -2.83 0.09
CA ARG A 145 27.42 -4.18 -0.01
C ARG A 145 26.05 -4.26 0.67
N ASP A 146 25.86 -3.52 1.76
CA ASP A 146 24.63 -3.56 2.56
C ASP A 146 23.55 -2.60 2.04
N ILE A 147 23.92 -1.37 1.68
CA ILE A 147 22.97 -0.35 1.21
C ILE A 147 22.50 -0.60 -0.23
N SER A 148 23.37 -1.12 -1.12
CA SER A 148 23.02 -1.24 -2.56
C SER A 148 21.82 -2.16 -2.81
N PRO A 149 21.70 -3.35 -2.17
CA PRO A 149 20.51 -4.19 -2.30
C PRO A 149 19.25 -3.53 -1.71
N ALA A 150 19.36 -2.87 -0.55
CA ALA A 150 18.25 -2.19 0.10
C ALA A 150 17.71 -1.04 -0.76
N LEU A 151 18.62 -0.21 -1.28
CA LEU A 151 18.30 0.89 -2.17
C LEU A 151 17.67 0.39 -3.49
N SER A 152 18.22 -0.66 -4.08
CA SER A 152 17.69 -1.25 -5.31
C SER A 152 16.28 -1.83 -5.12
N LYS A 153 16.02 -2.44 -3.96
CA LYS A 153 14.70 -2.94 -3.60
C LYS A 153 13.72 -1.79 -3.39
N ALA A 154 14.04 -0.82 -2.52
CA ALA A 154 13.20 0.35 -2.28
C ALA A 154 12.89 1.10 -3.59
N ALA A 155 13.89 1.31 -4.45
CA ALA A 155 13.71 1.97 -5.74
C ALA A 155 12.71 1.24 -6.66
N ARG A 156 12.75 -0.09 -6.69
CA ARG A 156 11.84 -0.91 -7.49
C ARG A 156 10.41 -0.84 -6.97
N GLU A 157 10.24 -1.01 -5.65
CA GLU A 157 8.93 -1.00 -5.00
C GLU A 157 8.25 0.38 -5.10
N VAL A 158 9.02 1.47 -4.92
CA VAL A 158 8.52 2.85 -5.07
C VAL A 158 8.13 3.14 -6.52
N ALA A 159 8.93 2.68 -7.50
CA ALA A 159 8.59 2.83 -8.91
C ALA A 159 7.31 2.08 -9.29
N ALA A 160 7.16 0.83 -8.82
CA ALA A 160 5.93 0.05 -9.01
C ALA A 160 4.73 0.79 -8.39
N ARG A 161 4.86 1.27 -7.16
CA ARG A 161 3.80 2.02 -6.48
C ARG A 161 3.40 3.28 -7.23
N ALA A 162 4.36 4.07 -7.70
CA ALA A 162 4.08 5.28 -8.47
C ALA A 162 3.26 4.98 -9.74
N SER A 163 3.45 3.82 -10.38
CA SER A 163 2.70 3.42 -11.57
C SER A 163 1.25 2.97 -11.29
N GLU A 164 0.95 2.57 -10.05
CA GLU A 164 -0.37 2.11 -9.63
C GLU A 164 -1.27 3.25 -9.11
N LEU A 165 -0.67 4.38 -8.73
CA LEU A 165 -1.40 5.50 -8.17
C LEU A 165 -2.28 6.19 -9.21
N THR A 166 -3.55 6.37 -8.87
CA THR A 166 -4.53 7.07 -9.71
C THR A 166 -4.50 8.58 -9.55
N HIS A 167 -3.85 9.10 -8.50
CA HIS A 167 -3.69 10.53 -8.23
C HIS A 167 -2.34 11.04 -8.79
N PRO A 168 -2.32 11.74 -9.94
CA PRO A 168 -1.07 12.07 -10.64
C PRO A 168 -0.06 12.86 -9.81
N PRO A 169 -0.45 13.88 -8.99
CA PRO A 169 0.51 14.63 -8.18
C PRO A 169 1.32 13.76 -7.20
N HIS A 170 0.72 12.71 -6.64
CA HIS A 170 1.43 11.79 -5.75
C HIS A 170 2.40 10.89 -6.54
N ALA A 171 1.96 10.36 -7.68
CA ALA A 171 2.82 9.57 -8.56
C ALA A 171 4.05 10.36 -9.04
N GLU A 172 3.85 11.61 -9.45
CA GLU A 172 4.93 12.51 -9.87
C GLU A 172 5.90 12.83 -8.72
N THR A 173 5.37 13.04 -7.51
CA THR A 173 6.19 13.27 -6.33
C THR A 173 7.10 12.07 -6.03
N LEU A 174 6.54 10.86 -6.01
CA LEU A 174 7.32 9.62 -5.81
C LEU A 174 8.39 9.44 -6.88
N ALA A 175 8.04 9.63 -8.16
CA ALA A 175 8.97 9.49 -9.27
C ALA A 175 10.12 10.50 -9.17
N ARG A 176 9.82 11.76 -8.83
CA ARG A 176 10.82 12.83 -8.65
C ARG A 176 11.77 12.51 -7.49
N CYS A 177 11.25 12.16 -6.33
CA CYS A 177 12.07 11.82 -5.15
C CYS A 177 12.96 10.62 -5.44
N LEU A 178 12.42 9.59 -6.11
CA LEU A 178 13.18 8.42 -6.53
C LEU A 178 14.33 8.78 -7.48
N GLU A 179 14.10 9.65 -8.47
CA GLU A 179 15.16 10.13 -9.36
C GLU A 179 16.22 10.96 -8.62
N SER A 180 15.82 11.77 -7.63
CA SER A 180 16.74 12.50 -6.75
C SER A 180 17.65 11.54 -5.99
N VAL A 181 17.07 10.51 -5.36
CA VAL A 181 17.80 9.46 -4.64
C VAL A 181 18.80 8.74 -5.54
N LYS A 182 18.39 8.34 -6.76
CA LYS A 182 19.29 7.69 -7.73
C LYS A 182 20.47 8.57 -8.13
N ARG A 183 20.26 9.89 -8.23
CA ARG A 183 21.33 10.85 -8.53
C ARG A 183 22.25 11.10 -7.34
N LEU A 184 21.70 11.17 -6.13
CA LEU A 184 22.46 11.41 -4.89
C LEU A 184 23.33 10.22 -4.51
N ALA A 185 22.87 8.99 -4.71
CA ALA A 185 23.58 7.78 -4.31
C ALA A 185 25.06 7.74 -4.77
N PRO A 186 25.40 7.83 -6.07
CA PRO A 186 26.80 7.82 -6.49
C PRO A 186 27.59 9.04 -5.99
N VAL A 187 26.95 10.19 -5.83
CA VAL A 187 27.60 11.43 -5.35
C VAL A 187 27.98 11.30 -3.88
N LEU A 188 27.10 10.73 -3.05
CA LEU A 188 27.38 10.41 -1.65
C LEU A 188 28.57 9.46 -1.52
N ILE A 189 28.59 8.38 -2.31
CA ILE A 189 29.70 7.42 -2.29
C ILE A 189 31.02 8.09 -2.68
N CYS A 190 31.03 8.96 -3.68
CA CYS A 190 32.21 9.75 -4.02
C CYS A 190 32.66 10.67 -2.88
N ALA A 191 31.72 11.36 -2.21
CA ALA A 191 32.03 12.23 -1.07
C ALA A 191 32.64 11.43 0.10
N MET A 192 32.10 10.25 0.41
CA MET A 192 32.66 9.35 1.42
C MET A 192 34.08 8.90 1.07
N LYS A 193 34.34 8.53 -0.19
CA LYS A 193 35.70 8.18 -0.64
C LYS A 193 36.68 9.33 -0.45
N ILE A 194 36.29 10.54 -0.84
CA ILE A 194 37.13 11.74 -0.69
C ILE A 194 37.45 11.99 0.79
N TYR A 195 36.44 11.92 1.65
CA TYR A 195 36.60 12.06 3.10
C TYR A 195 37.61 11.04 3.65
N ILE A 196 37.45 9.75 3.34
CA ILE A 196 38.36 8.68 3.78
C ILE A 196 39.79 8.91 3.27
N HIS A 197 39.95 9.35 2.02
CA HIS A 197 41.27 9.64 1.46
C HIS A 197 41.97 10.79 2.20
N ILE A 198 41.25 11.88 2.51
CA ILE A 198 41.79 13.03 3.25
C ILE A 198 42.12 12.64 4.70
N LEU A 199 41.27 11.84 5.33
CA LEU A 199 41.48 11.32 6.68
C LEU A 199 42.74 10.46 6.80
N ALA A 200 43.04 9.65 5.77
CA ALA A 200 44.21 8.79 5.74
C ALA A 200 45.54 9.55 5.52
N GLU A 201 45.51 10.83 5.16
CA GLU A 201 46.72 11.65 5.03
C GLU A 201 47.35 11.91 6.41
N ALA A 202 48.67 11.79 6.51
CA ALA A 202 49.43 11.72 7.78
C ALA A 202 49.28 12.92 8.74
N ASN A 203 48.67 14.04 8.32
CA ASN A 203 48.44 15.23 9.14
C ASN A 203 46.94 15.56 9.36
N GLY A 204 46.01 14.63 9.07
CA GLY A 204 44.57 14.89 9.10
C GLY A 204 44.18 15.94 8.08
N GLY A 205 44.31 15.57 6.80
CA GLY A 205 44.43 16.49 5.65
C GLY A 205 43.59 17.77 5.74
N LYS A 206 44.20 18.90 5.34
CA LYS A 206 43.51 20.20 5.27
C LYS A 206 42.20 20.02 4.48
N GLY A 207 41.07 20.44 5.07
CA GLY A 207 39.75 20.30 4.45
C GLY A 207 38.99 19.03 4.86
N ILE A 208 39.42 18.31 5.90
CA ILE A 208 38.68 17.17 6.43
C ILE A 208 37.29 17.56 6.96
N GLU A 209 37.16 18.73 7.59
CA GLU A 209 35.88 19.27 8.06
C GLU A 209 34.94 19.53 6.88
N ASP A 210 35.41 20.22 5.83
CA ASP A 210 34.64 20.47 4.61
C ASP A 210 34.18 19.16 3.94
N ALA A 211 35.05 18.15 3.90
CA ALA A 211 34.72 16.83 3.33
C ALA A 211 33.67 16.08 4.16
N ALA A 212 33.76 16.17 5.49
CA ALA A 212 32.78 15.60 6.41
C ALA A 212 31.42 16.31 6.29
N GLU A 213 31.41 17.65 6.26
CA GLU A 213 30.20 18.44 6.06
C GLU A 213 29.52 18.11 4.73
N ASN A 214 30.27 18.00 3.63
CA ASN A 214 29.72 17.63 2.32
C ASN A 214 29.11 16.22 2.33
N ARG A 215 29.78 15.23 2.94
CA ARG A 215 29.25 13.87 3.12
C ARG A 215 27.94 13.90 3.92
N ASN A 216 27.93 14.59 5.06
CA ASN A 216 26.79 14.65 5.96
C ASN A 216 25.60 15.37 5.29
N TYR A 217 25.86 16.46 4.56
CA TYR A 217 24.86 17.16 3.77
C TYR A 217 24.23 16.24 2.71
N LEU A 218 25.04 15.45 1.97
CA LEU A 218 24.53 14.53 0.95
C LEU A 218 23.72 13.37 1.55
N ALA A 219 24.17 12.82 2.69
CA ALA A 219 23.45 11.78 3.41
C ALA A 219 22.09 12.30 3.92
N GLN A 220 22.07 13.49 4.54
CA GLN A 220 20.85 14.13 5.02
C GLN A 220 19.90 14.44 3.86
N ARG A 221 20.39 15.02 2.78
CA ARG A 221 19.57 15.32 1.60
C ARG A 221 18.94 14.07 0.99
N MET A 222 19.69 12.96 0.93
CA MET A 222 19.14 11.69 0.46
C MET A 222 18.10 11.13 1.44
N ALA A 223 18.33 11.27 2.76
CA ALA A 223 17.37 10.88 3.79
C ALA A 223 16.06 11.70 3.70
N ASP A 224 16.15 12.99 3.43
CA ASP A 224 14.98 13.87 3.25
C ASP A 224 14.09 13.41 2.07
N GLU A 225 14.70 13.02 0.95
CA GLU A 225 13.95 12.47 -0.19
C GLU A 225 13.29 11.12 0.16
N ILE A 226 13.94 10.28 0.96
CA ILE A 226 13.35 9.02 1.43
C ILE A 226 12.21 9.28 2.43
N HIS A 227 12.32 10.29 3.30
CA HIS A 227 11.22 10.72 4.17
C HIS A 227 10.03 11.24 3.35
N GLU A 228 10.29 12.00 2.28
CA GLU A 228 9.24 12.49 1.39
C GLU A 228 8.56 11.35 0.61
N ILE A 229 9.27 10.26 0.30
CA ILE A 229 8.68 9.03 -0.25
C ILE A 229 7.77 8.32 0.75
N ILE A 230 8.12 8.34 2.05
CA ILE A 230 7.33 7.72 3.12
C ILE A 230 6.06 8.52 3.43
N ARG A 231 6.10 9.85 3.25
CA ARG A 231 5.02 10.79 3.54
C ARG A 231 3.84 10.67 2.58
#